data_AF-A0A1I2VUU8-F1
#
_entry.id   AF-A0A1I2VUU8-F1
#
_cell.length_a   1.000
_cell.length_b   1.000
_cell.length_c   1.000
_cell.angle_alpha   90.00
_cell.angle_beta   90.00
_cell.angle_gamma   90.00
#
_symmetry.space_group_name_H-M   'P 1'
#
loop_
_entity.id
_entity.type
_entity.pdbx_description
1 polymer ?
#
loop_
_entity_poly.entity_id
_entity_poly.type
_entity_poly.pdbx_seq_one_letter_code
_entity_poly.pdbx_strand_id
1 'polypeptide(L)' 'RSFKYEEAYLTLYNNIKEARSAIGRYVHTYNFERCHSALDYKTPAECYYPAMLLPYVA' A
#
# COMPACT_ATOMS: atom_id res chain seq x y z
N ARG A 1 -6.33 -0.41 9.01
CA ARG A 1 -5.34 -1.30 9.67
C ARG A 1 -3.98 -1.11 9.02
N SER A 2 -2.87 -1.44 9.69
CA SER A 2 -1.51 -1.10 9.25
C SER A 2 -0.62 -2.35 9.14
N PHE A 3 0.46 -2.22 8.36
CA PHE A 3 1.45 -3.27 8.11
C PHE A 3 1.96 -3.95 9.39
N LYS A 4 2.15 -3.16 10.46
CA LYS A 4 2.66 -3.64 11.74
C LYS A 4 1.80 -4.79 12.31
N TYR A 5 0.49 -4.60 12.31
CA TYR A 5 -0.45 -5.54 12.92
C TYR A 5 -0.94 -6.64 11.97
N GLU A 6 -0.94 -6.36 10.66
CA GLU A 6 -1.45 -7.31 9.66
C GLU A 6 -0.37 -8.26 9.13
N GLU A 7 0.91 -7.90 9.20
CA GLU A 7 2.01 -8.73 8.69
C GLU A 7 3.18 -8.81 9.67
N ALA A 8 3.78 -7.66 10.05
CA ALA A 8 5.10 -7.64 10.68
C ALA A 8 5.14 -8.32 12.06
N TYR A 9 4.11 -8.14 12.88
CA TYR A 9 4.03 -8.80 14.19
C TYR A 9 3.58 -10.27 14.11
N LEU A 10 2.99 -10.68 12.99
CA LEU A 10 2.46 -12.02 12.80
C LEU A 10 3.43 -12.95 12.07
N THR A 11 4.47 -12.38 11.46
CA THR A 11 5.36 -13.10 10.55
C THR A 11 6.79 -13.04 11.03
N LEU A 12 7.38 -14.20 11.28
CA LEU A 12 8.82 -14.32 11.46
C LEU A 12 9.48 -14.50 10.09
N TYR A 13 10.27 -13.52 9.66
CA TYR A 13 11.03 -13.63 8.41
C TYR A 13 12.30 -14.44 8.64
N ASN A 14 12.57 -15.41 7.77
CA ASN A 14 13.77 -16.24 7.87
C ASN A 14 15.03 -15.50 7.40
N ASN A 15 14.86 -14.53 6.50
CA ASN A 15 15.94 -13.71 5.98
C ASN A 15 15.41 -12.37 5.42
N ILE A 16 16.34 -11.45 5.15
CA ILE A 16 16.01 -10.11 4.64
C ILE A 16 15.35 -10.16 3.26
N LYS A 17 15.69 -11.13 2.41
CA LYS A 17 15.10 -11.27 1.07
C LYS A 17 13.60 -11.56 1.17
N GLU A 18 13.21 -12.47 2.07
CA GLU A 18 11.81 -12.78 2.36
C GLU A 18 11.06 -11.58 2.91
N ALA A 19 11.64 -10.88 3.89
CA ALA A 19 11.05 -9.67 4.46
C ALA A 19 10.78 -8.61 3.38
N ARG A 20 11.73 -8.37 2.48
CA ARG A 20 11.57 -7.42 1.36
C ARG A 20 10.42 -7.82 0.44
N SER A 21 10.32 -9.11 0.10
CA SER A 21 9.22 -9.62 -0.73
C SER A 21 7.86 -9.45 -0.04
N ALA A 22 7.77 -9.75 1.26
CA ALA A 22 6.54 -9.57 2.03
C ALA A 22 6.10 -8.11 2.12
N ILE A 23 7.03 -7.20 2.43
CA ILE A 23 6.77 -5.75 2.44
C ILE A 23 6.30 -5.28 1.07
N GLY A 24 6.98 -5.69 0.00
CA GLY A 24 6.60 -5.34 -1.37
C GLY A 24 5.17 -5.77 -1.72
N ARG A 25 4.81 -7.01 -1.38
CA ARG A 25 3.44 -7.53 -1.56
C ARG A 25 2.42 -6.71 -0.76
N TYR A 26 2.69 -6.44 0.51
CA TYR A 26 1.77 -5.64 1.34
C TYR A 26 1.56 -4.24 0.77
N VAL A 27 2.63 -3.55 0.37
CA VAL A 27 2.55 -2.20 -0.21
C VAL A 27 1.76 -2.22 -1.52
N HIS A 28 1.96 -3.24 -2.37
CA HIS A 28 1.19 -3.39 -3.61
C HIS A 28 -0.31 -3.53 -3.31
N THR A 29 -0.69 -4.52 -2.49
CA THR A 29 -2.09 -4.75 -2.15
C THR A 29 -2.71 -3.54 -1.46
N TYR A 30 -2.00 -2.88 -0.53
CA TYR A 30 -2.50 -1.69 0.14
C TYR A 30 -2.78 -0.55 -0.85
N ASN A 31 -1.89 -0.31 -1.81
CA ASN A 31 -2.02 0.83 -2.72
C ASN A 31 -2.96 0.58 -3.90
N PHE A 32 -3.01 -0.65 -4.42
CA PHE A 32 -3.67 -0.95 -5.70
C PHE A 32 -4.90 -1.85 -5.60
N GLU A 33 -5.10 -2.55 -4.48
CA GLU A 33 -6.18 -3.54 -4.35
C GLU A 33 -7.12 -3.22 -3.18
N ARG A 34 -6.60 -2.61 -2.10
CA ARG A 34 -7.38 -2.28 -0.91
C ARG A 34 -8.21 -1.02 -1.15
N CYS A 35 -9.53 -1.15 -1.05
CA CYS A 35 -10.44 -0.02 -0.98
C CYS A 35 -10.43 0.62 0.42
N HIS A 36 -10.48 1.95 0.48
CA HIS A 36 -10.51 2.71 1.73
C HIS A 36 -11.82 3.48 1.82
N SER A 37 -12.58 3.29 2.90
CA SER A 37 -13.85 4.02 3.11
C SER A 37 -13.66 5.54 3.20
N ALA A 38 -12.50 5.99 3.69
CA ALA A 38 -12.11 7.41 3.69
C ALA A 38 -11.78 7.97 2.30
N LEU A 39 -11.64 7.11 1.29
CA LEU A 39 -11.39 7.46 -0.11
C LEU A 39 -12.60 7.07 -0.99
N ASP A 40 -13.82 7.09 -0.44
CA ASP A 40 -15.04 6.68 -1.15
C ASP A 40 -14.94 5.26 -1.75
N TYR A 41 -14.33 4.34 -1.00
CA TYR A 41 -14.05 2.97 -1.44
C TYR A 41 -13.14 2.85 -2.66
N LYS A 42 -12.34 3.87 -2.96
CA LYS A 42 -11.24 3.79 -3.92
C LYS A 42 -9.95 3.31 -3.27
N THR A 43 -9.01 2.89 -4.10
CA THR A 43 -7.65 2.54 -3.71
C THR A 43 -6.77 3.80 -3.64
N PRO A 44 -5.70 3.82 -2.83
CA PRO A 44 -4.79 4.96 -2.76
C PRO A 44 -4.18 5.32 -4.12
N ALA A 45 -3.85 4.32 -4.95
CA ALA A 45 -3.31 4.51 -6.29
C ALA A 45 -4.29 5.27 -7.20
N GLU A 46 -5.58 4.91 -7.18
CA GLU A 46 -6.61 5.60 -7.98
C GLU A 46 -6.77 7.08 -7.60
N CYS A 47 -6.50 7.44 -6.35
CA CYS A 47 -6.53 8.83 -5.92
C CYS A 47 -5.25 9.58 -6.27
N TYR A 48 -4.08 8.93 -6.13
CA TYR A 48 -2.78 9.59 -6.25
C TYR A 48 -2.30 9.77 -7.69
N TYR A 49 -2.37 8.72 -8.53
CA TYR A 49 -1.80 8.79 -9.89
C TYR A 49 -2.48 9.83 -10.79
N PRO A 50 -3.81 9.99 -10.78
CA PRO A 50 -4.45 11.06 -11.54
C PRO A 50 -4.02 12.45 -11.04
N ALA A 51 -3.85 12.63 -9.73
CA ALA A 51 -3.36 13.89 -9.15
C ALA A 51 -1.91 14.20 -9.55
N MET A 52 -1.08 13.18 -9.76
CA MET A 52 0.29 13.32 -10.26
C MET A 52 0.33 13.71 -11.74
N LEU A 53 -0.71 13.39 -12.51
CA LEU A 53 -0.85 13.75 -13.93
C LEU A 53 -1.50 15.12 -14.15
N LEU A 54 -2.11 15.72 -13.12
CA LEU A 54 -2.53 17.11 -13.21
C LEU A 54 -1.28 17.98 -13.26
N PRO A 55 -1.07 18.78 -14.32
CA PRO A 55 0.03 19.74 -14.32
C PRO A 55 -0.17 20.63 -13.09
N TYR A 56 0.93 20.99 -12.44
CA TYR A 56 0.92 22.00 -11.38
C TYR A 56 0.35 23.29 -11.98
N VAL A 57 -0.97 23.48 -11.88
CA VAL A 57 -1.63 24.71 -12.29
C VAL A 57 -1.37 25.69 -11.14
N ALA A 58 -0.23 26.39 -11.27
CA ALA A 58 0.03 27.65 -10.59
C ALA A 58 -0.96 28.72 -11.07
#